data_AF-A0A9P6VAJ6-F1
#
_entry.id   AF-A0A9P6VAJ6-F1
#
_cell.length_a   1.000
_cell.length_b   1.000
_cell.length_c   1.000
_cell.angle_alpha   90.00
_cell.angle_beta   90.00
_cell.angle_gamma   90.00
#
_symmetry.space_group_name_H-M   'P 1'
#
loop_
_entity.id
_entity.type
_entity.pdbx_description
1 polymer ?
#
loop_
_entity_poly.entity_id
_entity_poly.type
_entity_poly.pdbx_seq_one_letter_code
_entity_poly.pdbx_strand_id
1 'polypeptide(L)'
;MSSTIPSYQQACLAPDALNSAVYLVGGAASVPGQLEVNYVSVANINSPTSRPIGTQLNSKWGSGAAKACFAYPSLGQANSVIKVIQFGRGASYMSYISPTGTIAEPTFFATLEFQSPKLFSWIGSFTGTNFNMFHLYTVTASNVTFSRWSGLRMNFAPEGGSYSEGVTNLYPASPDPLLSVGTYTAATSGTSFGYSIIFDKLGSGQIFTATSSDQAAANNSITLLSLSNPGTVNMNGIKLSANAVSVTMEGTGYILDKAKDSEATVLYSITPGVSASLQAVGIKGSAPAFLPSLSATVLKKQIVIYSAPVGGTPYFNSFDTASLTWGGSNLISKPDPVPNDPSGDDKAIVEKSSNIGAIVGGVVGALVVIALGVFLFVRRRRAQKTHTLPATHTNAHEPPPPPAAGMTQINHGAVPVQGQVFQAQPAYGYQTPLVLDPNAYNQSIGIHSKPEEPIYSYQPPKIFEPYQQQPVAQPPLPSPVRGSYDASAAYPSPTVYASSSASPGPFHTEPEQPQQQLQQQQQFQQQQQFQQQQQQQQQQHQYSPEQGYVRPASTAGSPLGPQFIPRPGQTY
;
A
#
# COMPACT_ATOMS: atom_id res chain seq x y z
N MET A 1 -1.14 -27.43 -20.66
CA MET A 1 -0.48 -28.29 -19.64
C MET A 1 -0.28 -27.44 -18.40
N SER A 2 -0.77 -27.89 -17.23
CA SER A 2 -0.46 -27.22 -15.96
C SER A 2 0.96 -27.60 -15.57
N SER A 3 1.81 -26.63 -15.25
CA SER A 3 3.10 -26.92 -14.62
C SER A 3 2.91 -27.07 -13.12
N THR A 4 3.89 -27.69 -12.45
CA THR A 4 4.02 -27.57 -10.99
C THR A 4 4.23 -26.10 -10.62
N ILE A 5 3.77 -25.71 -9.43
CA ILE A 5 4.05 -24.37 -8.91
C ILE A 5 5.54 -24.30 -8.58
N PRO A 6 6.28 -23.31 -9.11
CA PRO A 6 7.70 -23.16 -8.80
C PRO A 6 7.90 -22.74 -7.34
N SER A 7 9.05 -23.12 -6.77
CA SER A 7 9.42 -22.79 -5.39
C SER A 7 10.42 -21.63 -5.37
N TYR A 8 9.97 -20.47 -4.86
CA TYR A 8 10.75 -19.26 -4.75
C TYR A 8 10.82 -18.83 -3.28
N GLN A 9 12.04 -18.76 -2.73
CA GLN A 9 12.23 -18.36 -1.32
C GLN A 9 11.97 -16.86 -1.09
N GLN A 10 12.10 -16.04 -2.13
CA GLN A 10 11.86 -14.59 -2.12
C GLN A 10 11.00 -14.21 -3.33
N ALA A 11 9.75 -14.66 -3.30
CA ALA A 11 8.74 -14.35 -4.31
C ALA A 11 8.08 -13.00 -4.07
N CYS A 12 7.44 -12.46 -5.10
CA CYS A 12 6.37 -11.49 -4.93
C CYS A 12 5.15 -11.85 -5.76
N LEU A 13 3.99 -11.38 -5.32
CA LEU A 13 2.70 -11.58 -5.96
C LEU A 13 2.15 -10.25 -6.45
N ALA A 14 1.56 -10.25 -7.65
CA ALA A 14 0.69 -9.18 -8.12
C ALA A 14 -0.65 -9.77 -8.57
N PRO A 15 -1.80 -9.12 -8.30
CA PRO A 15 -3.08 -9.62 -8.77
C PRO A 15 -3.22 -9.45 -10.28
N ASP A 16 -3.99 -10.33 -10.93
CA ASP A 16 -4.46 -10.06 -12.28
C ASP A 16 -5.58 -9.01 -12.29
N ALA A 17 -5.80 -8.36 -13.43
CA ALA A 17 -6.85 -7.36 -13.57
C ALA A 17 -8.27 -7.95 -13.41
N LEU A 18 -8.46 -9.23 -13.74
CA LEU A 18 -9.75 -9.92 -13.65
C LEU A 18 -10.08 -10.39 -12.23
N ASN A 19 -9.12 -10.29 -11.32
CA ASN A 19 -9.17 -10.76 -9.95
C ASN A 19 -9.53 -12.26 -9.84
N SER A 20 -8.89 -13.08 -10.66
CA SER A 20 -9.07 -14.55 -10.73
C SER A 20 -7.75 -15.33 -10.66
N ALA A 21 -6.63 -14.62 -10.80
CA ALA A 21 -5.29 -15.17 -10.86
C ALA A 21 -4.29 -14.21 -10.20
N VAL A 22 -3.08 -14.71 -10.00
CA VAL A 22 -1.96 -13.90 -9.55
C VAL A 22 -0.75 -14.15 -10.46
N TYR A 23 0.07 -13.13 -10.62
CA TYR A 23 1.41 -13.25 -11.16
C TYR A 23 2.35 -13.62 -10.01
N LEU A 24 2.95 -14.80 -10.08
CA LEU A 24 4.01 -15.25 -9.18
C LEU A 24 5.36 -14.95 -9.83
N VAL A 25 6.12 -14.04 -9.23
CA VAL A 25 7.43 -13.61 -9.73
C VAL A 25 8.51 -14.01 -8.72
N GLY A 26 9.56 -14.65 -9.19
CA GLY A 26 10.67 -15.08 -8.36
C GLY A 26 11.95 -15.33 -9.15
N GLY A 27 13.07 -15.45 -8.45
CA GLY A 27 14.34 -15.82 -9.08
C GLY A 27 14.58 -17.32 -8.96
N ALA A 28 14.93 -17.97 -10.07
CA ALA A 28 15.21 -19.41 -10.07
C ALA A 28 16.49 -19.71 -9.28
N ALA A 29 16.42 -20.63 -8.32
CA ALA A 29 17.61 -21.01 -7.54
C ALA A 29 18.64 -21.78 -8.39
N SER A 30 18.20 -22.47 -9.44
CA SER A 30 19.02 -23.26 -10.35
C SER A 30 19.82 -22.42 -11.34
N VAL A 31 19.41 -21.18 -11.62
CA VAL A 31 20.04 -20.32 -12.64
C VAL A 31 20.24 -18.92 -12.08
N PRO A 32 21.47 -18.57 -11.65
CA PRO A 32 21.79 -17.23 -11.18
C PRO A 32 21.44 -16.16 -12.22
N GLY A 33 20.82 -15.04 -11.79
CA GLY A 33 20.39 -13.98 -12.70
C GLY A 33 19.05 -14.24 -13.40
N GLN A 34 18.42 -15.40 -13.24
CA GLN A 34 17.15 -15.68 -13.90
C GLN A 34 15.97 -15.20 -13.06
N LEU A 35 15.19 -14.28 -13.64
CA LEU A 35 13.84 -13.94 -13.16
C LEU A 35 12.82 -14.76 -13.95
N GLU A 36 11.83 -15.31 -13.25
CA GLU A 36 10.75 -16.09 -13.83
C GLU A 36 9.40 -15.50 -13.41
N VAL A 37 8.43 -15.58 -14.32
CA VAL A 37 7.07 -15.10 -14.12
C VAL A 37 6.11 -16.21 -14.49
N ASN A 38 5.27 -16.58 -13.52
CA ASN A 38 4.21 -17.57 -13.68
C ASN A 38 2.86 -16.91 -13.48
N TYR A 39 1.91 -17.24 -14.34
CA TYR A 39 0.51 -16.91 -14.15
C TYR A 39 -0.16 -18.07 -13.42
N VAL A 40 -0.67 -17.80 -12.22
CA VAL A 40 -1.28 -18.82 -11.36
C VAL A 40 -2.78 -18.54 -11.22
N SER A 41 -3.60 -19.41 -11.79
CA SER A 41 -5.05 -19.34 -11.58
C SER A 41 -5.38 -19.78 -10.16
N VAL A 42 -6.12 -18.93 -9.44
CA VAL A 42 -6.60 -19.19 -8.07
C VAL A 42 -8.12 -19.30 -8.01
N ALA A 43 -8.78 -19.45 -9.16
CA ALA A 43 -10.22 -19.69 -9.24
C ALA A 43 -10.67 -20.91 -8.40
N ASN A 44 -9.80 -21.92 -8.28
CA ASN A 44 -9.91 -22.97 -7.27
C ASN A 44 -8.66 -22.96 -6.39
N ILE A 45 -8.75 -22.31 -5.22
CA ILE A 45 -7.62 -22.18 -4.29
C ILE A 45 -7.10 -23.52 -3.74
N ASN A 46 -7.90 -24.58 -3.80
CA ASN A 46 -7.48 -25.91 -3.34
C ASN A 46 -6.66 -26.67 -4.40
N SER A 47 -6.69 -26.22 -5.66
CA SER A 47 -5.95 -26.81 -6.77
C SER A 47 -5.52 -25.73 -7.78
N PRO A 48 -4.69 -24.76 -7.35
CA PRO A 48 -4.19 -23.70 -8.23
C PRO A 48 -3.41 -24.29 -9.40
N THR A 49 -3.57 -23.70 -10.59
CA THR A 49 -2.85 -24.12 -11.79
C THR A 49 -1.83 -23.06 -12.20
N SER A 50 -0.59 -23.48 -12.42
CA SER A 50 0.52 -22.59 -12.81
C SER A 50 0.82 -22.74 -14.30
N ARG A 51 1.13 -21.61 -14.94
CA ARG A 51 1.63 -21.54 -16.30
C ARG A 51 2.79 -20.54 -16.37
N PRO A 52 4.00 -20.94 -16.79
CA PRO A 52 5.08 -20.00 -17.03
C PRO A 52 4.69 -19.08 -18.19
N ILE A 53 4.90 -17.76 -18.03
CA ILE A 53 4.60 -16.77 -19.06
C ILE A 53 5.83 -15.99 -19.51
N GLY A 54 6.87 -15.90 -18.68
CA GLY A 54 8.05 -15.09 -18.99
C GLY A 54 9.28 -15.49 -18.21
N THR A 55 10.45 -15.26 -18.81
CA THR A 55 11.74 -15.37 -18.13
C THR A 55 12.71 -14.33 -18.70
N GLN A 56 13.66 -13.88 -17.88
CA GLN A 56 14.75 -13.00 -18.28
C GLN A 56 16.01 -13.41 -17.53
N LEU A 57 17.12 -13.52 -18.25
CA LEU A 57 18.44 -13.73 -17.67
C LEU A 57 19.18 -12.40 -17.60
N ASN A 58 19.36 -11.86 -16.40
CA ASN A 58 20.09 -10.63 -16.15
C ASN A 58 20.76 -10.68 -14.77
N SER A 59 22.05 -10.33 -14.68
CA SER A 59 22.84 -10.41 -13.44
C SER A 59 22.32 -9.53 -12.30
N LYS A 60 21.38 -8.61 -12.57
CA LYS A 60 20.71 -7.82 -11.52
C LYS A 60 19.72 -8.63 -10.71
N TRP A 61 19.23 -9.76 -11.19
CA TRP A 61 18.25 -10.57 -10.47
C TRP A 61 18.92 -11.60 -9.55
N GLY A 62 18.51 -11.64 -8.29
CA GLY A 62 18.97 -12.60 -7.29
C GLY A 62 17.86 -13.54 -6.86
N SER A 63 18.11 -14.85 -6.83
CA SER A 63 17.16 -15.85 -6.35
C SER A 63 16.80 -15.66 -4.86
N GLY A 64 17.77 -15.25 -4.04
CA GLY A 64 17.59 -14.95 -2.61
C GLY A 64 17.35 -13.46 -2.29
N ALA A 65 17.18 -12.60 -3.28
CA ALA A 65 16.94 -11.17 -3.03
C ALA A 65 15.46 -10.89 -2.81
N ALA A 66 15.13 -10.06 -1.82
CA ALA A 66 13.75 -9.69 -1.51
C ALA A 66 13.11 -8.91 -2.68
N LYS A 67 11.83 -9.18 -2.95
CA LYS A 67 11.10 -8.57 -4.07
C LYS A 67 9.73 -8.06 -3.63
N ALA A 68 9.25 -7.04 -4.33
CA ALA A 68 7.86 -6.59 -4.27
C ALA A 68 7.29 -6.49 -5.68
N CYS A 69 6.01 -6.80 -5.80
CA CYS A 69 5.29 -6.80 -7.06
C CYS A 69 4.07 -5.89 -6.90
N PHE A 70 3.80 -5.07 -7.91
CA PHE A 70 2.64 -4.18 -7.93
C PHE A 70 1.93 -4.32 -9.27
N ALA A 71 0.60 -4.43 -9.24
CA ALA A 71 -0.18 -4.39 -10.47
C ALA A 71 -0.48 -2.94 -10.88
N TYR A 72 -0.58 -2.72 -12.18
CA TYR A 72 -1.04 -1.46 -12.74
C TYR A 72 -2.48 -1.14 -12.25
N PRO A 73 -2.76 0.12 -11.86
CA PRO A 73 -4.05 0.53 -11.31
C PRO A 73 -5.09 0.80 -12.43
N SER A 74 -5.53 -0.21 -13.20
CA SER A 74 -6.58 -0.01 -14.21
C SER A 74 -7.95 -0.42 -13.68
N LEU A 75 -8.93 0.48 -13.79
CA LEU A 75 -10.32 0.07 -13.82
C LEU A 75 -10.67 -0.31 -15.27
N GLY A 76 -10.52 -1.59 -15.62
CA GLY A 76 -11.13 -2.13 -16.84
C GLY A 76 -10.19 -2.55 -17.98
N GLN A 77 -8.86 -2.37 -17.88
CA GLN A 77 -7.96 -3.07 -18.79
C GLN A 77 -7.69 -4.49 -18.29
N ALA A 78 -8.25 -5.48 -18.98
CA ALA A 78 -7.75 -6.85 -18.89
C ALA A 78 -6.28 -6.86 -19.30
N ASN A 79 -5.46 -7.68 -18.63
CA ASN A 79 -4.02 -7.80 -18.90
C ASN A 79 -3.26 -6.51 -18.59
N SER A 80 -3.12 -6.20 -17.30
CA SER A 80 -2.41 -5.03 -16.80
C SER A 80 -0.91 -5.33 -16.61
N VAL A 81 -0.04 -4.36 -16.92
CA VAL A 81 1.41 -4.45 -16.65
C VAL A 81 1.64 -4.61 -15.14
N ILE A 82 2.63 -5.41 -14.75
CA ILE A 82 3.08 -5.48 -13.36
C ILE A 82 4.49 -4.86 -13.24
N LYS A 83 4.74 -4.20 -12.12
CA LYS A 83 6.06 -3.73 -11.71
C LYS A 83 6.66 -4.73 -10.75
N VAL A 84 7.88 -5.17 -11.02
CA VAL A 84 8.71 -5.90 -10.05
C VAL A 84 9.80 -4.97 -9.55
N ILE A 85 10.06 -5.01 -8.25
CA ILE A 85 11.19 -4.34 -7.61
C ILE A 85 11.97 -5.39 -6.84
N GLN A 86 13.28 -5.46 -7.07
CA GLN A 86 14.21 -6.19 -6.24
C GLN A 86 14.96 -5.22 -5.33
N PHE A 87 14.90 -5.51 -4.04
CA PHE A 87 15.59 -4.79 -2.99
C PHE A 87 16.99 -5.39 -2.83
N GLY A 88 18.01 -4.55 -2.79
CA GLY A 88 19.41 -5.00 -2.79
C GLY A 88 20.34 -3.96 -2.18
N ARG A 89 21.50 -4.43 -1.68
CA ARG A 89 22.54 -3.57 -1.14
C ARG A 89 23.24 -2.79 -2.26
N GLY A 90 23.30 -1.47 -2.15
CA GLY A 90 23.87 -0.55 -3.13
C GLY A 90 22.92 -0.08 -4.24
N ALA A 91 21.91 -0.87 -4.62
CA ALA A 91 20.92 -0.48 -5.62
C ALA A 91 19.63 -1.32 -5.51
N SER A 92 18.49 -0.66 -5.73
CA SER A 92 17.21 -1.33 -5.96
C SER A 92 16.86 -1.31 -7.45
N TYR A 93 16.57 -2.49 -8.00
CA TYR A 93 16.29 -2.66 -9.42
C TYR A 93 14.80 -2.82 -9.64
N MET A 94 14.27 -2.24 -10.71
CA MET A 94 12.88 -2.38 -11.09
C MET A 94 12.73 -2.68 -12.58
N SER A 95 11.73 -3.49 -12.89
CA SER A 95 11.36 -3.79 -14.25
C SER A 95 9.84 -3.84 -14.40
N TYR A 96 9.41 -3.67 -15.64
CA TYR A 96 8.03 -3.85 -16.06
C TYR A 96 7.91 -5.25 -16.67
N ILE A 97 6.86 -5.96 -16.29
CA ILE A 97 6.51 -7.23 -16.89
C ILE A 97 5.16 -7.02 -17.56
N SER A 98 5.17 -7.15 -18.89
CA SER A 98 3.95 -7.13 -19.67
C SER A 98 3.09 -8.38 -19.37
N PRO A 99 1.78 -8.34 -19.65
CA PRO A 99 0.91 -9.49 -19.45
C PRO A 99 1.28 -10.71 -20.31
N THR A 100 1.97 -10.49 -21.44
CA THR A 100 2.49 -11.55 -22.30
C THR A 100 3.75 -12.20 -21.72
N GLY A 101 4.27 -11.70 -20.59
CA GLY A 101 5.46 -12.19 -19.92
C GLY A 101 6.77 -11.60 -20.42
N THR A 102 6.74 -10.64 -21.35
CA THR A 102 7.93 -9.87 -21.72
C THR A 102 8.38 -9.03 -20.52
N ILE A 103 9.62 -9.21 -20.11
CA ILE A 103 10.26 -8.52 -18.99
C ILE A 103 11.20 -7.47 -19.57
N ALA A 104 11.02 -6.20 -19.21
CA ALA A 104 11.89 -5.11 -19.65
C ALA A 104 13.28 -5.21 -18.99
N GLU A 105 14.28 -4.55 -19.55
CA GLU A 105 15.58 -4.44 -18.89
C GLU A 105 15.44 -3.73 -17.53
N PRO A 106 16.08 -4.25 -16.46
CA PRO A 106 16.00 -3.65 -15.15
C PRO A 106 16.61 -2.24 -15.15
N THR A 107 15.81 -1.29 -14.69
CA THR A 107 16.23 0.08 -14.38
C THR A 107 16.46 0.21 -12.89
N PHE A 108 17.11 1.29 -12.45
CA PHE A 108 17.28 1.57 -11.02
C PHE A 108 17.19 3.08 -10.79
N PHE A 109 16.86 3.47 -9.55
CA PHE A 109 17.02 4.85 -9.13
C PHE A 109 18.47 5.07 -8.72
N ALA A 110 19.19 5.90 -9.46
CA ALA A 110 20.49 6.36 -9.01
C ALA A 110 20.33 7.03 -7.63
N THR A 111 21.16 6.64 -6.66
CA THR A 111 21.18 7.15 -5.27
C THR A 111 20.05 6.74 -4.34
N LEU A 112 19.05 5.97 -4.81
CA LEU A 112 17.97 5.47 -3.94
C LEU A 112 18.03 3.95 -3.84
N GLU A 113 18.46 3.52 -2.68
CA GLU A 113 18.41 2.13 -2.25
C GLU A 113 17.26 1.95 -1.27
N PHE A 114 16.34 1.05 -1.59
CA PHE A 114 15.21 0.70 -0.72
C PHE A 114 15.64 -0.37 0.28
N GLN A 115 15.32 -0.14 1.55
CA GLN A 115 15.78 -1.01 2.64
C GLN A 115 15.11 -2.39 2.62
N SER A 116 13.79 -2.44 2.40
CA SER A 116 13.00 -3.67 2.50
C SER A 116 11.63 -3.51 1.87
N PRO A 117 11.03 -4.56 1.29
CA PRO A 117 9.62 -4.55 0.89
C PRO A 117 8.67 -4.31 2.06
N LYS A 118 9.08 -4.64 3.30
CA LYS A 118 8.29 -4.38 4.53
C LYS A 118 8.14 -2.90 4.85
N LEU A 119 9.02 -2.07 4.31
CA LEU A 119 9.04 -0.62 4.54
C LEU A 119 8.65 0.12 3.26
N PHE A 120 7.74 -0.45 2.48
CA PHE A 120 7.32 0.05 1.17
C PHE A 120 5.79 0.04 1.09
N SER A 121 5.17 1.18 1.42
CA SER A 121 3.71 1.29 1.58
C SER A 121 3.06 1.91 0.38
N TRP A 122 1.99 1.31 -0.14
CA TRP A 122 1.17 1.90 -1.20
C TRP A 122 0.12 2.84 -0.59
N ILE A 123 0.19 4.12 -0.91
CA ILE A 123 -0.59 5.18 -0.24
C ILE A 123 -1.51 5.98 -1.18
N GLY A 124 -1.43 5.74 -2.49
CA GLY A 124 -2.25 6.44 -3.48
C GLY A 124 -2.23 5.75 -4.83
N SER A 125 -3.32 5.86 -5.57
CA SER A 125 -3.50 5.20 -6.87
C SER A 125 -4.19 6.15 -7.84
N PHE A 126 -3.61 6.33 -9.03
CA PHE A 126 -4.11 7.21 -10.10
C PHE A 126 -4.42 6.41 -11.35
N THR A 127 -5.68 6.06 -11.52
CA THR A 127 -6.12 5.13 -12.57
C THR A 127 -6.15 5.77 -13.96
N GLY A 128 -6.25 7.11 -14.05
CA GLY A 128 -6.25 7.85 -15.32
C GLY A 128 -4.86 8.19 -15.84
N THR A 129 -3.82 8.15 -14.99
CA THR A 129 -2.46 8.57 -15.33
C THR A 129 -1.39 7.51 -15.09
N ASN A 130 -1.78 6.26 -14.82
CA ASN A 130 -0.88 5.10 -14.71
C ASN A 130 0.11 5.20 -13.54
N PHE A 131 -0.21 5.97 -12.50
CA PHE A 131 0.68 6.19 -11.36
C PHE A 131 0.17 5.52 -10.08
N ASN A 132 1.07 4.89 -9.33
CA ASN A 132 0.83 4.63 -7.91
C ASN A 132 1.83 5.40 -7.07
N MET A 133 1.40 5.76 -5.87
CA MET A 133 2.17 6.52 -4.90
C MET A 133 2.54 5.66 -3.73
N PHE A 134 3.80 5.78 -3.32
CA PHE A 134 4.37 5.00 -2.25
C PHE A 134 5.05 5.90 -1.24
N HIS A 135 4.98 5.49 0.02
CA HIS A 135 5.81 6.00 1.08
C HIS A 135 6.73 4.88 1.54
N LEU A 136 8.04 5.13 1.49
CA LEU A 136 9.03 4.07 1.65
C LEU A 136 10.24 4.53 2.46
N TYR A 137 10.97 3.56 2.99
CA TYR A 137 12.22 3.78 3.74
C TYR A 137 13.45 3.42 2.89
N THR A 138 14.37 4.36 2.77
CA THR A 138 15.63 4.25 2.04
C THR A 138 16.81 3.96 2.97
N VAL A 139 17.92 3.49 2.40
CA VAL A 139 19.17 3.30 3.13
C VAL A 139 19.88 4.64 3.37
N THR A 140 19.89 5.49 2.35
CA THR A 140 20.50 6.82 2.41
C THR A 140 19.48 7.86 2.84
N ALA A 141 19.82 8.67 3.83
CA ALA A 141 18.97 9.79 4.24
C ALA A 141 19.04 10.93 3.21
N SER A 142 17.92 11.63 3.04
CA SER A 142 17.87 12.89 2.30
C SER A 142 18.82 13.90 2.93
N ASN A 143 19.58 14.62 2.11
CA ASN A 143 20.45 15.70 2.57
C ASN A 143 19.68 16.97 3.01
N VAL A 144 18.39 17.06 2.70
CA VAL A 144 17.53 18.19 3.06
C VAL A 144 16.84 17.95 4.39
N THR A 145 16.18 16.80 4.54
CA THR A 145 15.36 16.48 5.72
C THR A 145 16.10 15.63 6.75
N PHE A 146 17.28 15.09 6.40
CA PHE A 146 18.01 14.07 7.17
C PHE A 146 17.18 12.81 7.47
N SER A 147 16.04 12.66 6.81
CA SER A 147 15.15 11.51 6.95
C SER A 147 15.46 10.47 5.88
N ARG A 148 15.29 9.21 6.26
CA ARG A 148 15.32 8.05 5.35
C ARG A 148 13.94 7.74 4.76
N TRP A 149 12.91 8.48 5.13
CA TRP A 149 11.59 8.34 4.53
C TRP A 149 11.49 9.17 3.25
N SER A 150 10.87 8.60 2.22
CA SER A 150 10.72 9.23 0.90
C SER A 150 9.36 8.92 0.29
N GLY A 151 8.87 9.84 -0.52
CA GLY A 151 7.76 9.62 -1.43
C GLY A 151 8.26 9.04 -2.77
N LEU A 152 7.47 8.16 -3.37
CA LEU A 152 7.75 7.61 -4.69
C LEU A 152 6.48 7.55 -5.54
N ARG A 153 6.51 8.19 -6.71
CA ARG A 153 5.57 7.97 -7.81
C ARG A 153 6.13 6.93 -8.73
N MET A 154 5.44 5.80 -8.82
CA MET A 154 5.78 4.75 -9.75
C MET A 154 4.91 4.86 -10.98
N ASN A 155 5.55 5.00 -12.14
CA ASN A 155 4.88 4.97 -13.43
C ASN A 155 4.78 3.54 -13.94
N PHE A 156 3.58 3.09 -14.29
CA PHE A 156 3.34 1.76 -14.86
C PHE A 156 3.22 1.77 -16.38
N ALA A 157 3.22 2.94 -17.02
CA ALA A 157 3.42 3.02 -18.46
C ALA A 157 4.89 2.70 -18.81
N PRO A 158 5.14 2.03 -19.97
CA PRO A 158 6.50 1.80 -20.45
C PRO A 158 7.21 3.11 -20.81
N GLU A 159 6.43 4.12 -21.19
CA GLU A 159 6.89 5.47 -21.45
C GLU A 159 6.75 6.33 -20.19
N GLY A 160 7.81 7.04 -19.82
CA GLY A 160 7.86 7.95 -18.67
C GLY A 160 8.54 7.34 -17.44
N GLY A 161 9.32 8.17 -16.75
CA GLY A 161 10.08 7.76 -15.56
C GLY A 161 9.20 7.60 -14.32
N SER A 162 9.66 6.77 -13.38
CA SER A 162 9.21 6.87 -12.00
C SER A 162 9.97 8.01 -11.31
N TYR A 163 9.36 8.66 -10.32
CA TYR A 163 9.90 9.85 -9.67
C TYR A 163 9.85 9.68 -8.16
N SER A 164 10.91 10.12 -7.48
CA SER A 164 11.08 10.01 -6.04
C SER A 164 11.37 11.37 -5.44
N GLU A 165 10.80 11.64 -4.27
CA GLU A 165 11.03 12.86 -3.52
C GLU A 165 11.49 12.49 -2.10
N GLY A 166 12.73 12.86 -1.78
CA GLY A 166 13.30 12.67 -0.42
C GLY A 166 12.90 13.76 0.57
N VAL A 167 12.03 14.69 0.15
CA VAL A 167 11.56 15.82 0.95
C VAL A 167 10.06 15.64 1.18
N THR A 168 9.69 14.93 2.24
CA THR A 168 8.33 14.98 2.75
C THR A 168 8.23 16.12 3.78
N ASN A 169 7.08 16.81 3.82
CA ASN A 169 6.84 17.90 4.78
C ASN A 169 6.91 17.42 6.24
N LEU A 170 6.57 16.15 6.49
CA LEU A 170 6.70 15.46 7.77
C LEU A 170 7.20 14.05 7.52
N TYR A 171 7.78 13.40 8.52
CA TYR A 171 8.26 12.02 8.43
C TYR A 171 8.12 11.29 9.77
N PRO A 172 8.03 9.95 9.75
CA PRO A 172 8.04 9.14 10.96
C PRO A 172 9.27 9.41 11.84
N ALA A 173 9.04 9.52 13.14
CA ALA A 173 10.10 9.83 14.12
C ALA A 173 10.90 8.57 14.53
N SER A 174 10.34 7.39 14.30
CA SER A 174 10.99 6.13 14.68
C SER A 174 12.30 5.91 13.89
N PRO A 175 13.46 5.78 14.57
CA PRO A 175 14.73 5.46 13.92
C PRO A 175 14.80 4.00 13.45
N ASP A 176 13.96 3.13 14.02
CA ASP A 176 13.97 1.68 13.83
C ASP A 176 12.60 1.15 13.38
N PRO A 177 12.15 1.50 12.16
CA PRO A 177 10.90 0.98 11.66
C PRO A 177 10.99 -0.53 11.43
N LEU A 178 9.92 -1.24 11.80
CA LEU A 178 9.75 -2.67 11.63
C LEU A 178 8.96 -2.98 10.36
N LEU A 179 7.82 -2.31 10.19
CA LEU A 179 6.85 -2.56 9.14
C LEU A 179 6.14 -1.25 8.77
N SER A 180 5.80 -1.10 7.51
CA SER A 180 4.97 0.00 7.04
C SER A 180 3.78 -0.56 6.25
N VAL A 181 2.59 -0.10 6.58
CA VAL A 181 1.32 -0.51 5.97
C VAL A 181 0.70 0.70 5.29
N GLY A 182 0.38 0.54 4.01
CA GLY A 182 -0.35 1.53 3.25
C GLY A 182 -1.84 1.24 3.21
N THR A 183 -2.63 2.30 3.05
CA THR A 183 -3.99 2.21 2.50
C THR A 183 -4.13 3.33 1.48
N TYR A 184 -4.98 3.13 0.48
CA TYR A 184 -5.18 4.13 -0.58
C TYR A 184 -6.66 4.25 -0.93
N THR A 185 -6.98 5.35 -1.61
CA THR A 185 -8.20 5.54 -2.37
C THR A 185 -7.82 5.80 -3.82
N ALA A 186 -8.45 5.10 -4.75
CA ALA A 186 -8.22 5.33 -6.17
C ALA A 186 -8.77 6.70 -6.59
N ALA A 187 -7.96 7.48 -7.29
CA ALA A 187 -8.35 8.72 -7.95
C ALA A 187 -8.15 8.57 -9.46
N THR A 188 -8.93 9.27 -10.27
CA THR A 188 -8.73 9.28 -11.72
C THR A 188 -7.59 10.24 -12.11
N SER A 189 -7.52 11.41 -11.48
CA SER A 189 -6.46 12.40 -11.66
C SER A 189 -6.39 13.38 -10.48
N GLY A 190 -5.37 14.23 -10.45
CA GLY A 190 -5.20 15.30 -9.48
C GLY A 190 -4.60 14.81 -8.17
N THR A 191 -5.44 14.70 -7.14
CA THR A 191 -5.00 14.34 -5.78
C THR A 191 -5.58 12.99 -5.35
N SER A 192 -4.72 12.13 -4.83
CA SER A 192 -5.11 10.87 -4.20
C SER A 192 -4.81 10.92 -2.70
N PHE A 193 -5.68 10.30 -1.92
CA PHE A 193 -5.59 10.23 -0.47
C PHE A 193 -5.37 8.78 -0.03
N GLY A 194 -4.69 8.64 1.08
CA GLY A 194 -4.49 7.36 1.73
C GLY A 194 -3.90 7.55 3.12
N TYR A 195 -3.34 6.47 3.66
CA TYR A 195 -2.66 6.51 4.94
C TYR A 195 -1.35 5.76 4.88
N SER A 196 -0.33 6.33 5.51
CA SER A 196 0.92 5.63 5.82
C SER A 196 0.93 5.29 7.30
N ILE A 197 1.04 4.01 7.63
CA ILE A 197 1.06 3.53 9.01
C ILE A 197 2.39 2.82 9.24
N ILE A 198 3.18 3.31 10.19
CA ILE A 198 4.52 2.81 10.48
C ILE A 198 4.51 2.18 11.86
N PHE A 199 4.94 0.93 11.95
CA PHE A 199 5.18 0.22 13.20
C PHE A 199 6.68 0.12 13.44
N ASP A 200 7.11 0.38 14.67
CA ASP A 200 8.51 0.29 15.06
C ASP A 200 8.84 -1.04 15.75
N LYS A 201 10.14 -1.29 15.95
CA LYS A 201 10.61 -2.49 16.66
C LYS A 201 10.32 -2.46 18.17
N LEU A 202 9.98 -1.31 18.74
CA LEU A 202 9.62 -1.14 20.15
C LEU A 202 8.15 -1.53 20.42
N GLY A 203 7.37 -1.74 19.36
CA GLY A 203 5.97 -2.11 19.44
C GLY A 203 5.03 -0.91 19.49
N SER A 204 5.48 0.28 19.06
CA SER A 204 4.61 1.44 18.86
C SER A 204 4.24 1.59 17.38
N GLY A 205 3.20 2.37 17.10
CA GLY A 205 2.82 2.72 15.73
C GLY A 205 2.49 4.19 15.58
N GLN A 206 2.80 4.74 14.41
CA GLN A 206 2.43 6.09 13.98
C GLN A 206 1.58 5.99 12.71
N ILE A 207 0.58 6.85 12.60
CA ILE A 207 -0.29 6.93 11.43
C ILE A 207 -0.33 8.35 10.87
N PHE A 208 -0.21 8.44 9.56
CA PHE A 208 -0.22 9.68 8.80
C PHE A 208 -1.31 9.59 7.74
N THR A 209 -2.15 10.63 7.64
CA THR A 209 -2.89 10.85 6.39
C THR A 209 -1.88 11.26 5.33
N ALA A 210 -1.95 10.61 4.18
CA ALA A 210 -1.07 10.85 3.04
C ALA A 210 -1.88 11.49 1.91
N THR A 211 -1.40 12.63 1.42
CA THR A 211 -1.94 13.33 0.26
C THR A 211 -0.88 13.33 -0.82
N SER A 212 -1.25 12.87 -2.01
CA SER A 212 -0.32 12.74 -3.14
C SER A 212 -0.89 13.36 -4.40
N SER A 213 -0.02 13.82 -5.30
CA SER A 213 -0.43 14.53 -6.52
C SER A 213 0.17 13.88 -7.78
N ASP A 214 -0.68 13.59 -8.77
CA ASP A 214 -0.22 13.10 -10.07
C ASP A 214 0.47 14.18 -10.91
N GLN A 215 0.29 15.45 -10.55
CA GLN A 215 0.93 16.60 -11.21
C GLN A 215 2.34 16.90 -10.69
N ALA A 216 2.79 16.27 -9.60
CA ALA A 216 4.11 16.49 -9.06
C ALA A 216 5.20 16.19 -10.11
N ALA A 217 6.20 17.04 -10.25
CA ALA A 217 7.29 16.86 -11.21
C ALA A 217 8.60 17.36 -10.60
N ALA A 218 9.73 16.89 -11.12
CA ALA A 218 11.05 17.20 -10.57
C ALA A 218 11.37 18.70 -10.50
N ASN A 219 10.64 19.55 -11.22
CA ASN A 219 10.88 20.98 -11.39
C ASN A 219 9.69 21.87 -11.01
N ASN A 220 8.65 21.35 -10.37
CA ASN A 220 7.53 22.16 -9.91
C ASN A 220 7.47 22.27 -8.39
N SER A 221 6.73 23.26 -7.89
CA SER A 221 6.51 23.50 -6.46
C SER A 221 5.48 22.53 -5.85
N ILE A 222 5.02 21.54 -6.59
CA ILE A 222 4.00 20.59 -6.16
C ILE A 222 4.71 19.41 -5.50
N THR A 223 4.63 19.34 -4.17
CA THR A 223 5.13 18.20 -3.40
C THR A 223 4.47 16.91 -3.88
N LEU A 224 5.29 15.88 -4.07
CA LEU A 224 4.83 14.56 -4.48
C LEU A 224 3.97 13.91 -3.40
N LEU A 225 4.44 13.99 -2.16
CA LEU A 225 3.81 13.40 -0.99
C LEU A 225 3.82 14.37 0.19
N SER A 226 2.63 14.73 0.65
CA SER A 226 2.42 15.45 1.90
C SER A 226 1.83 14.49 2.95
N LEU A 227 2.42 14.47 4.13
CA LEU A 227 1.93 13.75 5.31
C LEU A 227 1.29 14.73 6.30
N SER A 228 0.24 14.31 7.00
CA SER A 228 -0.34 15.06 8.12
C SER A 228 0.52 14.97 9.38
N ASN A 229 0.16 15.70 10.44
CA ASN A 229 0.70 15.42 11.77
C ASN A 229 0.43 13.94 12.13
N PRO A 230 1.39 13.25 12.79
CA PRO A 230 1.22 11.85 13.16
C PRO A 230 0.15 11.68 14.24
N GLY A 231 -0.74 10.71 14.04
CA GLY A 231 -1.49 10.08 15.12
C GLY A 231 -0.73 8.89 15.70
N THR A 232 -1.03 8.53 16.95
CA THR A 232 -0.56 7.28 17.55
C THR A 232 -1.49 6.13 17.19
N VAL A 233 -0.93 4.99 16.81
CA VAL A 233 -1.70 3.76 16.65
C VAL A 233 -1.88 3.09 18.00
N ASN A 234 -3.12 2.81 18.38
CA ASN A 234 -3.39 1.97 19.55
C ASN A 234 -3.14 0.50 19.17
N MET A 235 -2.10 -0.08 19.78
CA MET A 235 -1.66 -1.44 19.48
C MET A 235 -2.51 -2.53 20.13
N ASN A 236 -3.41 -2.21 21.08
CA ASN A 236 -4.27 -3.18 21.77
C ASN A 236 -3.50 -4.41 22.33
N GLY A 237 -2.28 -4.20 22.83
CA GLY A 237 -1.42 -5.27 23.33
C GLY A 237 -0.83 -6.20 22.26
N ILE A 238 -1.07 -5.93 20.97
CA ILE A 238 -0.50 -6.68 19.85
C ILE A 238 0.98 -6.30 19.71
N LYS A 239 1.85 -7.32 19.66
CA LYS A 239 3.27 -7.18 19.35
C LYS A 239 3.56 -7.88 18.03
N LEU A 240 3.93 -7.11 17.02
CA LEU A 240 4.27 -7.63 15.70
C LEU A 240 5.62 -8.35 15.72
N SER A 241 5.73 -9.47 15.00
CA SER A 241 7.00 -10.17 14.84
C SER A 241 7.90 -9.47 13.80
N ALA A 242 9.20 -9.78 13.85
CA ALA A 242 10.17 -9.33 12.85
C ALA A 242 9.83 -9.78 11.42
N ASN A 243 9.03 -10.85 11.29
CA ASN A 243 8.68 -11.46 10.01
C ASN A 243 7.33 -11.02 9.47
N ALA A 244 6.59 -10.17 10.19
CA ALA A 244 5.29 -9.68 9.77
C ALA A 244 5.30 -9.14 8.32
N VAL A 245 4.23 -9.40 7.59
CA VAL A 245 4.04 -9.05 6.19
C VAL A 245 2.87 -8.09 6.07
N SER A 246 3.14 -6.90 5.54
CA SER A 246 2.12 -5.88 5.27
C SER A 246 1.36 -6.22 3.99
N VAL A 247 0.03 -6.06 4.05
CA VAL A 247 -0.84 -6.15 2.88
C VAL A 247 -1.64 -4.86 2.78
N THR A 248 -1.45 -4.16 1.68
CA THR A 248 -2.16 -2.92 1.38
C THR A 248 -3.44 -3.24 0.62
N MET A 249 -4.58 -2.73 1.10
CA MET A 249 -5.89 -2.78 0.44
C MET A 249 -6.52 -1.38 0.46
N GLU A 250 -7.50 -1.16 -0.41
CA GLU A 250 -8.30 0.06 -0.40
C GLU A 250 -8.99 0.27 0.96
N GLY A 251 -8.72 1.42 1.59
CA GLY A 251 -9.29 1.85 2.88
C GLY A 251 -8.87 1.08 4.14
N THR A 252 -8.45 -0.18 4.04
CA THR A 252 -8.04 -1.02 5.19
C THR A 252 -6.66 -1.64 4.95
N GLY A 253 -5.78 -1.55 5.94
CA GLY A 253 -4.49 -2.21 5.93
C GLY A 253 -4.58 -3.54 6.68
N TYR A 254 -3.91 -4.57 6.17
CA TYR A 254 -3.80 -5.86 6.83
C TYR A 254 -2.34 -6.20 7.12
N ILE A 255 -2.11 -6.99 8.18
CA ILE A 255 -0.80 -7.49 8.56
C ILE A 255 -0.92 -8.99 8.82
N LEU A 256 -0.16 -9.79 8.09
CA LEU A 256 -0.01 -11.21 8.36
C LEU A 256 1.17 -11.39 9.30
N ASP A 257 0.99 -12.19 10.34
CA ASP A 257 2.02 -12.44 11.33
C ASP A 257 1.99 -13.87 11.85
N LYS A 258 3.03 -14.28 12.55
CA LYS A 258 3.12 -15.55 13.25
C LYS A 258 2.38 -15.48 14.59
N ALA A 259 1.52 -16.45 14.87
CA ALA A 259 0.93 -16.61 16.19
C ALA A 259 2.02 -16.80 17.26
N LYS A 260 1.80 -16.30 18.48
CA LYS A 260 2.78 -16.44 19.58
C LYS A 260 3.02 -17.89 19.97
N ASP A 261 1.95 -18.69 19.98
CA ASP A 261 1.94 -20.03 20.56
C ASP A 261 1.86 -21.15 19.51
N SER A 262 1.89 -20.80 18.22
CA SER A 262 1.83 -21.77 17.13
C SER A 262 2.51 -21.26 15.86
N GLU A 263 2.71 -22.15 14.89
CA GLU A 263 3.16 -21.77 13.55
C GLU A 263 2.01 -21.23 12.68
N ALA A 264 0.81 -21.00 13.22
CA ALA A 264 -0.31 -20.52 12.42
C ALA A 264 -0.18 -19.03 12.06
N THR A 265 -0.70 -18.68 10.89
CA THR A 265 -0.83 -17.29 10.45
C THR A 265 -1.98 -16.61 11.20
N VAL A 266 -1.67 -15.52 11.89
CA VAL A 266 -2.68 -14.57 12.41
C VAL A 266 -2.77 -13.37 11.49
N LEU A 267 -3.93 -12.71 11.52
CA LEU A 267 -4.19 -11.53 10.71
C LEU A 267 -4.60 -10.38 11.62
N TYR A 268 -3.95 -9.23 11.44
CA TYR A 268 -4.34 -7.97 12.06
C TYR A 268 -4.87 -7.02 10.98
N SER A 269 -5.74 -6.11 11.38
CA SER A 269 -6.32 -5.09 10.49
C SER A 269 -6.30 -3.72 11.15
N ILE A 270 -6.21 -2.70 10.32
CA ILE A 270 -6.34 -1.30 10.72
C ILE A 270 -7.09 -0.55 9.62
N THR A 271 -8.16 0.16 9.99
CA THR A 271 -8.99 0.97 9.09
C THR A 271 -8.93 2.43 9.55
N PRO A 272 -7.92 3.19 9.09
CA PRO A 272 -7.61 4.52 9.62
C PRO A 272 -8.77 5.51 9.63
N GLY A 273 -9.61 5.48 8.59
CA GLY A 273 -10.79 6.34 8.48
C GLY A 273 -11.90 6.03 9.50
N VAL A 274 -11.77 4.92 10.24
CA VAL A 274 -12.72 4.48 11.27
C VAL A 274 -12.06 4.48 12.65
N SER A 275 -10.84 3.96 12.77
CA SER A 275 -10.10 3.86 14.03
C SER A 275 -8.60 3.82 13.79
N ALA A 276 -7.83 4.46 14.67
CA ALA A 276 -6.38 4.32 14.74
C ALA A 276 -5.93 3.09 15.57
N SER A 277 -6.80 2.10 15.77
CA SER A 277 -6.48 0.90 16.55
C SER A 277 -6.13 -0.27 15.63
N LEU A 278 -5.03 -0.95 15.92
CA LEU A 278 -4.71 -2.24 15.33
C LEU A 278 -5.56 -3.32 16.01
N GLN A 279 -6.25 -4.14 15.23
CA GLN A 279 -7.19 -5.14 15.74
C GLN A 279 -6.85 -6.53 15.19
N ALA A 280 -6.92 -7.54 16.05
CA ALA A 280 -6.87 -8.93 15.62
C ALA A 280 -8.16 -9.29 14.85
N VAL A 281 -8.00 -9.90 13.69
CA VAL A 281 -9.11 -10.39 12.88
C VAL A 281 -9.57 -11.74 13.44
N GLY A 282 -10.86 -11.84 13.74
CA GLY A 282 -11.49 -13.08 14.22
C GLY A 282 -11.59 -14.13 13.12
N ILE A 283 -10.50 -14.85 12.86
CA ILE A 283 -10.44 -15.94 11.87
C ILE A 283 -11.37 -17.08 12.31
N LYS A 284 -12.24 -17.51 11.40
CA LYS A 284 -13.10 -18.69 11.56
C LYS A 284 -12.42 -19.90 10.93
N GLY A 285 -12.31 -20.98 11.70
CA GLY A 285 -11.71 -22.24 11.25
C GLY A 285 -10.19 -22.26 11.30
N SER A 286 -9.61 -23.07 10.41
CA SER A 286 -8.16 -23.30 10.29
C SER A 286 -7.42 -22.14 9.62
N ALA A 287 -6.11 -22.05 9.83
CA ALA A 287 -5.24 -21.05 9.19
C ALA A 287 -3.98 -21.73 8.64
N PRO A 288 -3.36 -21.21 7.56
CA PRO A 288 -2.13 -21.75 7.03
C PRO A 288 -0.94 -21.48 7.96
N ALA A 289 0.12 -22.28 7.83
CA ALA A 289 1.38 -22.01 8.53
C ALA A 289 1.99 -20.67 8.08
N PHE A 290 2.53 -19.91 9.04
CA PHE A 290 3.27 -18.69 8.77
C PHE A 290 4.72 -19.04 8.45
N LEU A 291 5.19 -18.69 7.25
CA LEU A 291 6.56 -18.93 6.81
C LEU A 291 7.29 -17.62 6.53
N PRO A 292 8.60 -17.53 6.78
CA PRO A 292 9.39 -16.35 6.40
C PRO A 292 9.43 -16.08 4.88
N SER A 293 9.17 -17.09 4.04
CA SER A 293 9.05 -16.98 2.58
C SER A 293 7.66 -16.57 2.10
N LEU A 294 6.74 -16.26 3.03
CA LEU A 294 5.38 -15.87 2.69
C LEU A 294 5.38 -14.55 1.90
N SER A 295 4.66 -14.57 0.78
CA SER A 295 4.32 -13.37 0.02
C SER A 295 2.81 -13.27 -0.11
N ALA A 296 2.28 -12.06 -0.18
CA ALA A 296 0.85 -11.81 -0.16
C ALA A 296 0.45 -10.74 -1.17
N THR A 297 -0.76 -10.86 -1.70
CA THR A 297 -1.41 -9.85 -2.53
C THR A 297 -2.90 -9.81 -2.26
N VAL A 298 -3.56 -8.76 -2.72
CA VAL A 298 -5.01 -8.58 -2.62
C VAL A 298 -5.66 -8.87 -3.96
N LEU A 299 -6.71 -9.70 -3.94
CA LEU A 299 -7.56 -10.05 -5.06
C LEU A 299 -9.01 -9.71 -4.69
N LYS A 300 -9.52 -8.54 -5.07
CA LYS A 300 -10.80 -7.98 -4.58
C LYS A 300 -10.88 -7.99 -3.03
N LYS A 301 -11.72 -8.86 -2.46
CA LYS A 301 -11.97 -9.03 -1.03
C LYS A 301 -11.19 -10.20 -0.42
N GLN A 302 -10.23 -10.74 -1.17
CA GLN A 302 -9.42 -11.86 -0.76
C GLN A 302 -7.96 -11.45 -0.61
N ILE A 303 -7.29 -11.99 0.41
CA ILE A 303 -5.84 -11.91 0.56
C ILE A 303 -5.28 -13.25 0.13
N VAL A 304 -4.61 -13.28 -1.00
CA VAL A 304 -3.96 -14.49 -1.52
C VAL A 304 -2.53 -14.51 -1.04
N ILE A 305 -2.12 -15.63 -0.44
CA ILE A 305 -0.75 -15.86 0.01
C ILE A 305 -0.11 -16.98 -0.78
N TYR A 306 1.20 -16.86 -0.97
CA TYR A 306 2.08 -17.89 -1.50
C TYR A 306 3.11 -18.24 -0.44
N SER A 307 3.28 -19.54 -0.22
CA SER A 307 4.18 -20.11 0.77
C SER A 307 5.08 -21.15 0.11
N ALA A 308 6.39 -21.03 0.34
CA ALA A 308 7.40 -21.95 -0.19
C ALA A 308 8.28 -22.50 0.95
N PRO A 309 7.88 -23.61 1.60
CA PRO A 309 8.70 -24.26 2.61
C PRO A 309 10.05 -24.70 2.03
N VAL A 310 11.12 -24.60 2.81
CA VAL A 310 12.46 -25.09 2.40
C VAL A 310 12.38 -26.60 2.21
N GLY A 311 12.66 -27.08 1.00
CA GLY A 311 12.57 -28.50 0.64
C GLY A 311 11.15 -29.06 0.54
N GLY A 312 10.11 -28.22 0.64
CA GLY A 312 8.71 -28.63 0.55
C GLY A 312 8.04 -28.19 -0.76
N THR A 313 6.80 -28.67 -0.94
CA THR A 313 5.94 -28.25 -2.06
C THR A 313 5.36 -26.87 -1.79
N PRO A 314 5.53 -25.89 -2.69
CA PRO A 314 4.90 -24.58 -2.54
C PRO A 314 3.37 -24.68 -2.68
N TYR A 315 2.66 -23.81 -2.00
CA TYR A 315 1.19 -23.79 -2.00
C TYR A 315 0.62 -22.38 -1.90
N PHE A 316 -0.66 -22.26 -2.21
CA PHE A 316 -1.43 -21.02 -2.10
C PHE A 316 -2.57 -21.20 -1.10
N ASN A 317 -2.86 -20.13 -0.36
CA ASN A 317 -4.08 -19.99 0.43
C ASN A 317 -4.72 -18.64 0.14
N SER A 318 -6.00 -18.53 0.44
CA SER A 318 -6.76 -17.29 0.29
C SER A 318 -7.57 -17.03 1.55
N PHE A 319 -7.48 -15.82 2.10
CA PHE A 319 -8.33 -15.36 3.18
C PHE A 319 -9.44 -14.47 2.61
N ASP A 320 -10.70 -14.88 2.78
CA ASP A 320 -11.84 -14.05 2.41
C ASP A 320 -12.18 -13.10 3.56
N THR A 321 -12.02 -11.80 3.31
CA THR A 321 -12.24 -10.74 4.32
C THR A 321 -13.71 -10.55 4.69
N ALA A 322 -14.66 -11.07 3.91
CA ALA A 322 -16.08 -10.99 4.22
C ALA A 322 -16.54 -12.18 5.08
N SER A 323 -16.15 -13.41 4.72
CA SER A 323 -16.50 -14.60 5.51
C SER A 323 -15.62 -14.79 6.74
N LEU A 324 -14.43 -14.19 6.73
CA LEU A 324 -13.35 -14.34 7.72
C LEU A 324 -12.78 -15.76 7.80
N THR A 325 -12.68 -16.44 6.65
CA THR A 325 -12.21 -17.84 6.56
C THR A 325 -11.03 -17.98 5.61
N TRP A 326 -10.09 -18.86 5.95
CA TRP A 326 -9.06 -19.31 5.01
C TRP A 326 -9.57 -20.44 4.12
N GLY A 327 -9.10 -20.46 2.87
CA GLY A 327 -9.21 -21.57 1.93
C GLY A 327 -7.83 -21.97 1.40
N GLY A 328 -7.75 -23.16 0.81
CA GLY A 328 -6.53 -23.73 0.24
C GLY A 328 -6.04 -24.97 0.98
N SER A 329 -4.91 -25.50 0.55
CA SER A 329 -4.27 -26.67 1.16
C SER A 329 -3.45 -26.30 2.40
N ASN A 330 -3.00 -27.29 3.17
CA ASN A 330 -2.09 -27.11 4.32
C ASN A 330 -2.60 -26.16 5.43
N LEU A 331 -3.92 -26.09 5.61
CA LEU A 331 -4.49 -25.39 6.75
C LEU A 331 -4.28 -26.20 8.04
N ILE A 332 -3.76 -25.55 9.08
CA ILE A 332 -3.58 -26.14 10.40
C ILE A 332 -4.88 -25.92 11.17
N SER A 333 -5.52 -27.01 11.58
CA SER A 333 -6.68 -26.94 12.47
C SER A 333 -6.28 -26.23 13.76
N LYS A 334 -7.05 -25.20 14.11
CA LYS A 334 -6.98 -24.67 15.46
C LYS A 334 -7.30 -25.84 16.41
N PRO A 335 -6.49 -26.11 17.44
CA PRO A 335 -6.90 -27.06 18.47
C PRO A 335 -8.27 -26.61 18.94
N ASP A 336 -9.28 -27.47 18.81
CA ASP A 336 -10.58 -27.15 19.38
C ASP A 336 -10.32 -26.76 20.83
N PRO A 337 -10.87 -25.63 21.31
CA PRO A 337 -10.74 -25.31 22.72
C PRO A 337 -11.27 -26.53 23.46
N VAL A 338 -10.34 -27.25 24.11
CA VAL A 338 -10.66 -28.48 24.83
C VAL A 338 -11.88 -28.12 25.66
N PRO A 339 -13.04 -28.79 25.47
CA PRO A 339 -14.22 -28.49 26.24
C PRO A 339 -13.77 -28.57 27.68
N ASN A 340 -13.73 -27.44 28.39
CA ASN A 340 -13.47 -27.47 29.82
C ASN A 340 -14.60 -28.30 30.39
N ASP A 341 -14.29 -29.57 30.68
CA ASP A 341 -15.20 -30.50 31.31
C ASP A 341 -15.68 -29.80 32.59
N PRO A 342 -16.98 -29.52 32.76
CA PRO A 342 -17.49 -28.77 33.90
C PRO A 342 -17.36 -29.51 35.24
N SER A 343 -16.64 -30.63 35.28
CA SER A 343 -16.42 -31.47 36.46
C SER A 343 -15.19 -31.01 37.26
N GLY A 344 -15.28 -29.81 37.85
CA GLY A 344 -14.27 -29.31 38.76
C GLY A 344 -14.78 -28.10 39.54
N ASP A 345 -15.42 -28.38 40.68
CA ASP A 345 -15.69 -27.40 41.73
C ASP A 345 -14.38 -26.73 42.14
N ASP A 346 -14.05 -25.57 41.58
CA ASP A 346 -13.30 -24.53 42.27
C ASP A 346 -13.41 -23.17 41.56
N LYS A 347 -13.68 -22.14 42.36
CA LYS A 347 -13.96 -20.75 41.99
C LYS A 347 -12.83 -20.12 41.14
N ALA A 348 -12.90 -20.25 39.82
CA ALA A 348 -12.03 -19.51 38.91
C ALA A 348 -12.72 -18.25 38.37
N ILE A 349 -12.05 -17.11 38.55
CA ILE A 349 -12.46 -15.78 38.12
C ILE A 349 -12.52 -15.77 36.58
N VAL A 350 -13.74 -15.76 36.05
CA VAL A 350 -14.00 -15.66 34.61
C VAL A 350 -13.65 -14.26 34.12
N GLU A 351 -12.48 -14.10 33.51
CA GLU A 351 -12.20 -12.95 32.67
C GLU A 351 -13.08 -13.03 31.40
N LYS A 352 -14.19 -12.30 31.42
CA LYS A 352 -15.06 -12.09 30.27
C LYS A 352 -14.30 -11.31 29.20
N SER A 353 -13.81 -11.99 28.15
CA SER A 353 -13.45 -11.31 26.91
C SER A 353 -14.72 -10.64 26.34
N SER A 354 -14.69 -9.32 26.28
CA SER A 354 -15.86 -8.51 25.94
C SER A 354 -16.27 -8.74 24.48
N ASN A 355 -17.49 -9.25 24.26
CA ASN A 355 -18.14 -9.42 22.96
C ASN A 355 -18.53 -8.07 22.33
N ILE A 356 -17.56 -7.20 22.05
CA ILE A 356 -17.78 -5.86 21.47
C ILE A 356 -18.44 -5.97 20.09
N GLY A 357 -18.14 -7.02 19.32
CA GLY A 357 -18.71 -7.22 17.99
C GLY A 357 -20.24 -7.40 17.97
N ALA A 358 -20.83 -8.02 18.99
CA ALA A 358 -22.28 -8.22 19.08
C ALA A 358 -23.03 -6.91 19.39
N ILE A 359 -22.40 -6.03 20.17
CA ILE A 359 -22.98 -4.74 20.57
C ILE A 359 -22.98 -3.77 19.39
N VAL A 360 -21.89 -3.70 18.63
CA VAL A 360 -21.78 -2.80 17.47
C VAL A 360 -22.73 -3.24 16.33
N GLY A 361 -22.87 -4.54 16.09
CA GLY A 361 -23.82 -5.06 15.10
C GLY A 361 -25.29 -4.76 15.43
N GLY A 362 -25.65 -4.82 16.72
CA GLY A 362 -27.01 -4.50 17.18
C GLY A 362 -27.37 -3.02 16.99
N VAL A 363 -26.45 -2.10 17.28
CA VAL A 363 -26.70 -0.66 17.18
C VAL A 363 -26.85 -0.21 15.72
N VAL A 364 -26.00 -0.70 14.82
CA VAL A 364 -26.09 -0.35 13.39
C VAL A 364 -27.36 -0.93 12.76
N GLY A 365 -27.73 -2.17 13.11
CA GLY A 365 -28.98 -2.78 12.66
C GLY A 365 -30.22 -2.00 13.12
N ALA A 366 -30.26 -1.59 14.39
CA ALA A 366 -31.39 -0.82 14.94
C ALA A 366 -31.52 0.57 14.28
N LEU A 367 -30.41 1.27 14.03
CA LEU A 367 -30.42 2.59 13.38
C LEU A 367 -30.96 2.52 11.93
N VAL A 368 -30.62 1.47 11.18
CA VAL A 368 -31.13 1.28 9.82
C VAL A 368 -32.63 1.01 9.82
N VAL A 369 -33.14 0.21 10.77
CA VAL A 369 -34.58 -0.07 10.90
C VAL A 369 -35.36 1.20 11.29
N ILE A 370 -34.82 2.02 12.20
CA ILE A 370 -35.44 3.29 12.59
C ILE A 370 -35.47 4.26 11.40
N ALA A 371 -34.38 4.39 10.64
CA ALA A 371 -34.32 5.25 9.46
C ALA A 371 -35.33 4.82 8.38
N LEU A 372 -35.46 3.51 8.13
CA LEU A 372 -36.48 2.95 7.22
C LEU A 372 -37.90 3.22 7.71
N GLY A 373 -38.15 3.10 9.02
CA GLY A 373 -39.44 3.41 9.65
C GLY A 373 -39.84 4.88 9.43
N VAL A 374 -38.92 5.81 9.69
CA VAL A 374 -39.15 7.25 9.48
C VAL A 374 -39.38 7.56 7.99
N PHE A 375 -38.60 6.97 7.10
CA PHE A 375 -38.74 7.17 5.65
C PHE A 375 -40.12 6.71 5.14
N LEU A 376 -40.58 5.52 5.55
CA LEU A 376 -41.89 4.99 5.18
C LEU A 376 -43.04 5.83 5.76
N PHE A 377 -42.88 6.36 6.98
CA PHE A 377 -43.88 7.22 7.60
C PHE A 377 -44.02 8.57 6.88
N VAL A 378 -42.89 9.20 6.52
CA VAL A 378 -42.89 10.44 5.73
C VAL A 378 -43.48 10.21 4.33
N ARG A 379 -43.17 9.08 3.69
CA ARG A 379 -43.72 8.71 2.38
C ARG A 379 -45.24 8.50 2.43
N ARG A 380 -45.78 7.79 3.44
CA ARG A 380 -47.23 7.64 3.63
C ARG A 380 -47.92 8.98 3.87
N ARG A 381 -47.32 9.86 4.68
CA ARG A 381 -47.91 11.18 4.99
C ARG A 381 -47.98 12.09 3.77
N ARG A 382 -47.00 12.02 2.85
CA ARG A 382 -47.01 12.83 1.62
C ARG A 382 -48.05 12.33 0.60
N ALA A 383 -48.34 11.03 0.56
CA ALA A 383 -49.34 10.48 -0.35
C ALA A 383 -50.79 10.87 0.00
N GLN A 384 -51.07 11.27 1.25
CA GLN A 384 -52.43 11.60 1.71
C GLN A 384 -52.84 13.07 1.56
N LYS A 385 -51.98 13.92 0.97
CA LYS A 385 -52.29 15.35 0.78
C LYS A 385 -52.87 15.72 -0.59
N THR A 386 -53.19 14.74 -1.44
CA THR A 386 -53.76 15.01 -2.76
C THR A 386 -55.25 14.69 -2.78
N HIS A 387 -56.06 15.58 -2.21
CA HIS A 387 -57.51 15.61 -2.44
C HIS A 387 -57.98 17.06 -2.66
N THR A 388 -58.12 17.38 -3.95
CA THR A 388 -59.25 18.04 -4.62
C THR A 388 -59.78 19.41 -4.14
N LEU A 389 -59.75 20.42 -5.04
CA LEU A 389 -60.88 21.15 -5.68
C LEU A 389 -60.40 22.49 -6.32
N PRO A 390 -61.20 23.23 -7.14
CA PRO A 390 -61.34 23.10 -8.59
C PRO A 390 -60.94 24.39 -9.35
N ALA A 391 -61.03 24.33 -10.68
CA ALA A 391 -60.68 25.36 -11.65
C ALA A 391 -61.43 26.70 -11.50
N THR A 392 -60.77 27.80 -11.87
CA THR A 392 -61.44 29.01 -12.38
C THR A 392 -60.55 29.68 -13.44
N HIS A 393 -61.12 29.83 -14.64
CA HIS A 393 -60.60 30.56 -15.80
C HIS A 393 -60.47 32.07 -15.51
N THR A 394 -59.41 32.74 -16.02
CA THR A 394 -59.54 34.02 -16.76
C THR A 394 -58.24 34.42 -17.48
N ASN A 395 -58.37 34.50 -18.81
CA ASN A 395 -57.81 35.42 -19.82
C ASN A 395 -56.51 36.23 -19.63
N ALA A 396 -55.69 36.14 -20.69
CA ALA A 396 -55.03 37.22 -21.45
C ALA A 396 -54.14 38.25 -20.72
N HIS A 397 -52.83 38.22 -20.98
CA HIS A 397 -52.11 39.32 -21.65
C HIS A 397 -50.66 38.91 -21.95
N GLU A 398 -50.25 39.11 -23.20
CA GLU A 398 -48.88 38.97 -23.71
C GLU A 398 -48.13 40.30 -23.50
N PRO A 399 -46.85 40.29 -23.08
CA PRO A 399 -45.95 41.40 -23.35
C PRO A 399 -44.68 41.00 -24.14
N PRO A 400 -44.14 41.91 -24.96
CA PRO A 400 -43.13 41.68 -26.00
C PRO A 400 -41.68 41.59 -25.48
N PRO A 401 -40.73 41.11 -26.30
CA PRO A 401 -39.32 40.93 -25.92
C PRO A 401 -38.54 42.27 -25.86
N PRO A 402 -37.54 42.41 -24.97
CA PRO A 402 -36.66 43.57 -24.95
C PRO A 402 -35.58 43.50 -26.05
N PRO A 403 -35.17 44.65 -26.62
CA PRO A 403 -34.26 44.75 -27.75
C PRO A 403 -32.78 44.64 -27.37
N ALA A 404 -31.98 44.23 -28.37
CA ALA A 404 -30.53 44.29 -28.39
C ALA A 404 -30.02 45.73 -28.61
N ALA A 405 -29.15 46.19 -27.71
CA ALA A 405 -28.13 47.24 -27.87
C ALA A 405 -27.40 47.34 -26.52
N GLY A 406 -26.09 47.52 -26.37
CA GLY A 406 -25.03 47.84 -27.30
C GLY A 406 -23.69 47.80 -26.57
N MET A 407 -22.64 47.98 -27.35
CA MET A 407 -21.24 48.08 -26.92
C MET A 407 -21.03 49.16 -25.86
N THR A 408 -20.28 48.83 -24.80
CA THR A 408 -19.35 49.77 -24.18
C THR A 408 -18.05 49.06 -23.85
N GLN A 409 -17.06 49.37 -24.67
CA GLN A 409 -15.63 49.22 -24.46
C GLN A 409 -15.23 50.07 -23.24
N ILE A 410 -14.66 49.47 -22.19
CA ILE A 410 -13.90 50.21 -21.18
C ILE A 410 -12.54 49.56 -21.00
N ASN A 411 -11.58 50.46 -21.12
CA ASN A 411 -10.14 50.33 -21.22
C ASN A 411 -9.50 50.11 -19.84
N HIS A 412 -8.24 49.71 -19.89
CA HIS A 412 -7.30 49.40 -18.81
C HIS A 412 -7.32 50.33 -17.58
N GLY A 413 -7.12 49.71 -16.41
CA GLY A 413 -6.75 50.40 -15.18
C GLY A 413 -6.11 49.44 -14.19
N ALA A 414 -4.78 49.40 -14.17
CA ALA A 414 -3.98 48.73 -13.15
C ALA A 414 -4.21 49.39 -11.79
N VAL A 415 -4.48 48.60 -10.75
CA VAL A 415 -4.45 49.05 -9.35
C VAL A 415 -3.40 48.20 -8.62
N PRO A 416 -2.36 48.81 -8.05
CA PRO A 416 -1.37 48.11 -7.24
C PRO A 416 -1.95 47.81 -5.86
N VAL A 417 -1.93 46.53 -5.46
CA VAL A 417 -2.19 46.14 -4.07
C VAL A 417 -0.88 46.29 -3.30
N GLN A 418 -0.78 47.38 -2.54
CA GLN A 418 0.18 47.56 -1.46
C GLN A 418 -0.08 46.48 -0.39
N GLY A 419 0.85 45.54 -0.26
CA GLY A 419 0.90 44.62 0.87
C GLY A 419 1.19 45.37 2.16
N GLN A 420 0.28 45.28 3.11
CA GLN A 420 0.51 45.68 4.50
C GLN A 420 1.59 44.80 5.12
N VAL A 421 2.67 45.45 5.52
CA VAL A 421 3.73 44.90 6.35
C VAL A 421 3.20 44.85 7.79
N PHE A 422 2.97 43.65 8.33
CA PHE A 422 2.85 43.47 9.76
C PHE A 422 4.26 43.47 10.37
N GLN A 423 4.60 44.60 10.97
CA GLN A 423 5.76 44.81 11.82
C GLN A 423 5.45 44.21 13.20
N ALA A 424 6.18 43.18 13.61
CA ALA A 424 6.25 42.74 15.00
C ALA A 424 7.68 42.96 15.51
N GLN A 425 7.82 43.77 16.55
CA GLN A 425 9.06 44.02 17.29
C GLN A 425 8.98 43.39 18.70
N PRO A 426 10.11 43.25 19.42
CA PRO A 426 10.52 41.97 20.02
C PRO A 426 10.45 41.94 21.57
N ALA A 427 10.52 40.73 22.15
CA ALA A 427 10.87 40.55 23.57
C ALA A 427 11.67 39.26 23.80
N TYR A 428 12.97 39.46 24.00
CA TYR A 428 14.02 38.73 24.76
C TYR A 428 13.86 37.25 25.18
N GLY A 429 14.94 36.49 24.91
CA GLY A 429 15.31 35.25 25.60
C GLY A 429 16.41 34.47 24.88
N TYR A 430 17.68 34.85 25.08
CA TYR A 430 18.87 34.29 24.43
C TYR A 430 19.18 32.84 24.84
N GLN A 431 19.47 31.98 23.85
CA GLN A 431 20.61 31.06 23.87
C GLN A 431 21.16 30.90 22.44
N THR A 432 22.44 31.23 22.27
CA THR A 432 23.20 31.25 21.01
C THR A 432 23.49 29.83 20.49
N PRO A 433 23.25 29.51 19.22
CA PRO A 433 23.97 28.45 18.53
C PRO A 433 25.29 28.97 17.94
N LEU A 434 26.34 28.16 18.05
CA LEU A 434 27.63 28.36 17.40
C LEU A 434 27.43 28.62 15.90
N VAL A 435 27.99 29.72 15.42
CA VAL A 435 28.22 30.00 14.01
C VAL A 435 29.39 29.12 13.55
N LEU A 436 29.11 28.12 12.73
CA LEU A 436 30.15 27.45 11.93
C LEU A 436 30.43 28.30 10.69
N ASP A 437 31.66 28.81 10.62
CA ASP A 437 32.21 29.54 9.49
C ASP A 437 32.34 28.61 8.26
N PRO A 438 31.67 28.91 7.12
CA PRO A 438 31.74 28.08 5.93
C PRO A 438 33.07 28.19 5.14
N ASN A 439 34.00 29.06 5.54
CA ASN A 439 35.20 29.36 4.74
C ASN A 439 36.52 28.77 5.25
N ALA A 440 36.50 27.85 6.21
CA ALA A 440 37.72 27.25 6.77
C ALA A 440 38.24 25.99 6.03
N TYR A 441 37.67 25.58 4.89
CA TYR A 441 38.07 24.33 4.20
C TYR A 441 38.68 24.58 2.82
N ASN A 442 39.76 25.36 2.77
CA ASN A 442 40.69 25.35 1.65
C ASN A 442 42.04 25.89 2.09
N GLN A 443 42.87 25.01 2.68
CA GLN A 443 44.33 25.00 2.60
C GLN A 443 44.90 24.00 3.64
N SER A 444 45.36 22.83 3.19
CA SER A 444 46.74 22.35 3.39
C SER A 444 46.87 20.83 3.18
N ILE A 445 47.57 20.49 2.09
CA ILE A 445 48.70 19.54 2.00
C ILE A 445 48.50 18.12 2.55
N GLY A 446 48.63 17.15 1.65
CA GLY A 446 48.57 15.73 1.94
C GLY A 446 49.82 15.18 2.62
N ILE A 447 49.61 14.10 3.37
CA ILE A 447 50.59 13.03 3.61
C ILE A 447 49.83 11.70 3.60
N HIS A 448 50.32 10.79 2.78
CA HIS A 448 50.02 9.37 2.79
C HIS A 448 50.15 8.76 4.19
N SER A 449 49.09 8.16 4.72
CA SER A 449 49.21 7.05 5.66
C SER A 449 48.03 6.11 5.49
N LYS A 450 48.38 4.85 5.22
CA LYS A 450 47.52 3.70 4.96
C LYS A 450 47.06 3.16 6.33
N PRO A 451 45.76 2.92 6.59
CA PRO A 451 45.36 2.24 7.81
C PRO A 451 45.67 0.74 7.69
N GLU A 452 46.39 0.18 8.67
CA GLU A 452 46.52 -1.26 8.87
C GLU A 452 45.14 -1.86 9.15
N GLU A 453 44.74 -2.83 8.33
CA GLU A 453 43.60 -3.70 8.60
C GLU A 453 43.99 -4.77 9.64
N PRO A 454 43.10 -5.13 10.59
CA PRO A 454 43.32 -6.27 11.46
C PRO A 454 43.21 -7.57 10.66
N ILE A 455 44.29 -8.36 10.69
CA ILE A 455 44.37 -9.70 10.10
C ILE A 455 43.44 -10.64 10.89
N TYR A 456 42.27 -10.95 10.33
CA TYR A 456 41.51 -12.13 10.72
C TYR A 456 41.91 -13.29 9.79
N SER A 457 42.66 -14.27 10.33
CA SER A 457 42.96 -15.51 9.63
C SER A 457 41.70 -16.38 9.56
N TYR A 458 41.02 -16.36 8.42
CA TYR A 458 39.96 -17.31 8.12
C TYR A 458 40.58 -18.64 7.70
N GLN A 459 40.51 -19.66 8.56
CA GLN A 459 40.76 -21.05 8.16
C GLN A 459 39.52 -21.59 7.44
N PRO A 460 39.59 -21.96 6.15
CA PRO A 460 38.48 -22.64 5.50
C PRO A 460 38.33 -24.06 6.08
N PRO A 461 37.09 -24.55 6.27
CA PRO A 461 36.87 -25.94 6.63
C PRO A 461 37.38 -26.86 5.51
N LYS A 462 38.08 -27.93 5.90
CA LYS A 462 38.54 -29.00 5.01
C LYS A 462 37.34 -29.59 4.27
N ILE A 463 37.28 -29.35 2.97
CA ILE A 463 36.35 -30.02 2.06
C ILE A 463 36.97 -31.35 1.62
N PHE A 464 36.10 -32.35 1.57
CA PHE A 464 36.26 -33.73 1.14
C PHE A 464 37.19 -33.97 -0.06
N GLU A 465 37.86 -35.11 0.01
CA GLU A 465 38.67 -35.74 -1.04
C GLU A 465 37.92 -35.86 -2.39
N PRO A 466 38.59 -35.59 -3.52
CA PRO A 466 38.04 -35.94 -4.82
C PRO A 466 38.22 -37.44 -5.09
N TYR A 467 37.11 -38.11 -5.39
CA TYR A 467 37.12 -39.42 -6.06
C TYR A 467 37.96 -39.34 -7.33
N GLN A 468 38.98 -40.18 -7.43
CA GLN A 468 39.66 -40.47 -8.69
C GLN A 468 38.66 -41.11 -9.65
N GLN A 469 38.37 -40.43 -10.77
CA GLN A 469 37.67 -41.04 -11.89
C GLN A 469 38.69 -41.80 -12.76
N GLN A 470 38.47 -43.12 -12.87
CA GLN A 470 39.11 -43.97 -13.87
C GLN A 470 38.71 -43.51 -15.29
N PRO A 471 39.60 -43.57 -16.28
CA PRO A 471 39.24 -43.35 -17.67
C PRO A 471 38.42 -44.54 -18.19
N VAL A 472 37.14 -44.30 -18.53
CA VAL A 472 36.33 -45.25 -19.29
C VAL A 472 36.55 -44.97 -20.78
N ALA A 473 36.92 -46.01 -21.52
CA ALA A 473 37.15 -45.99 -22.96
C ALA A 473 35.87 -45.58 -23.73
N GLN A 474 36.01 -44.61 -24.64
CA GLN A 474 34.97 -44.26 -25.62
C GLN A 474 34.91 -45.31 -26.74
N PRO A 475 33.71 -45.78 -27.15
CA PRO A 475 33.53 -46.49 -28.41
C PRO A 475 33.55 -45.52 -29.61
N PRO A 476 33.98 -45.98 -30.81
CA PRO A 476 34.20 -45.12 -31.97
C PRO A 476 32.89 -44.60 -32.60
N LEU A 477 32.94 -43.33 -33.02
CA LEU A 477 31.92 -42.65 -33.82
C LEU A 477 31.87 -43.22 -35.26
N PRO A 478 30.68 -43.44 -35.85
CA PRO A 478 30.55 -43.73 -37.27
C PRO A 478 30.66 -42.44 -38.12
N SER A 479 31.40 -42.59 -39.22
CA SER A 479 31.73 -41.59 -40.24
C SER A 479 30.53 -40.88 -40.91
N PRO A 480 30.73 -39.67 -41.45
CA PRO A 480 29.66 -38.89 -42.07
C PRO A 480 29.34 -39.40 -43.49
N VAL A 481 28.06 -39.66 -43.74
CA VAL A 481 27.51 -39.90 -45.09
C VAL A 481 27.39 -38.56 -45.80
N ARG A 482 28.11 -38.46 -46.91
CA ARG A 482 28.15 -37.34 -47.86
C ARG A 482 26.93 -37.43 -48.77
N GLY A 483 25.92 -36.59 -48.53
CA GLY A 483 24.74 -36.43 -49.39
C GLY A 483 24.76 -35.06 -50.06
N SER A 484 25.05 -35.07 -51.37
CA SER A 484 25.02 -33.92 -52.28
C SER A 484 23.59 -33.62 -52.68
N TYR A 485 23.10 -32.39 -52.45
CA TYR A 485 21.91 -31.86 -53.14
C TYR A 485 22.12 -30.38 -53.48
N ASP A 486 21.98 -30.12 -54.78
CA ASP A 486 22.13 -28.84 -55.45
C ASP A 486 21.16 -27.78 -54.93
N ALA A 487 21.70 -26.56 -54.81
CA ALA A 487 20.94 -25.34 -54.62
C ALA A 487 20.65 -24.70 -55.99
N SER A 488 19.39 -24.71 -56.42
CA SER A 488 18.83 -23.69 -57.32
C SER A 488 17.31 -23.87 -57.49
N ALA A 489 16.52 -23.05 -56.79
CA ALA A 489 15.19 -22.66 -57.24
C ALA A 489 14.71 -21.43 -56.48
N ALA A 490 14.34 -20.40 -57.24
CA ALA A 490 13.78 -19.15 -56.80
C ALA A 490 12.41 -19.34 -56.11
N TYR A 491 12.17 -18.56 -55.05
CA TYR A 491 10.83 -18.41 -54.47
C TYR A 491 10.05 -17.31 -55.20
N PRO A 492 8.82 -17.56 -55.67
CA PRO A 492 7.92 -16.52 -56.16
C PRO A 492 7.14 -15.87 -55.01
N SER A 493 6.94 -14.56 -55.13
CA SER A 493 6.07 -13.73 -54.28
C SER A 493 4.61 -14.21 -54.30
N PRO A 494 3.86 -14.16 -53.19
CA PRO A 494 2.42 -14.37 -53.23
C PRO A 494 1.68 -13.09 -53.60
N THR A 495 1.03 -13.12 -54.76
CA THR A 495 0.00 -12.19 -55.20
C THR A 495 -1.25 -12.39 -54.35
N VAL A 496 -1.66 -11.39 -53.57
CA VAL A 496 -2.95 -11.38 -52.88
C VAL A 496 -3.99 -10.71 -53.79
N TYR A 497 -5.09 -11.43 -54.01
CA TYR A 497 -6.26 -11.02 -54.77
C TYR A 497 -6.92 -9.78 -54.17
N ALA A 498 -7.19 -8.80 -55.04
CA ALA A 498 -8.13 -7.73 -54.79
C ALA A 498 -9.57 -8.25 -54.93
N SER A 499 -10.44 -7.94 -53.99
CA SER A 499 -11.89 -8.05 -54.15
C SER A 499 -12.61 -6.78 -53.69
N SER A 500 -13.29 -6.19 -54.67
CA SER A 500 -14.58 -5.48 -54.61
C SER A 500 -14.80 -4.40 -53.54
N SER A 501 -14.74 -3.17 -54.06
CA SER A 501 -15.50 -1.97 -53.69
C SER A 501 -16.93 -2.21 -53.18
N ALA A 502 -17.23 -1.67 -52.00
CA ALA A 502 -18.58 -1.35 -51.55
C ALA A 502 -18.66 0.13 -51.14
N SER A 503 -19.72 0.78 -51.61
CA SER A 503 -20.02 2.22 -51.56
C SER A 503 -20.18 2.77 -50.13
N PRO A 504 -19.70 3.99 -49.82
CA PRO A 504 -19.96 4.62 -48.53
C PRO A 504 -21.35 5.28 -48.52
N GLY A 505 -22.22 4.81 -47.62
CA GLY A 505 -23.45 5.50 -47.23
C GLY A 505 -23.16 6.71 -46.33
N PRO A 506 -24.04 7.72 -46.30
CA PRO A 506 -23.82 8.97 -45.59
C PRO A 506 -23.91 8.77 -44.07
N PHE A 507 -22.86 9.18 -43.35
CA PHE A 507 -22.84 9.23 -41.90
C PHE A 507 -23.73 10.37 -41.40
N HIS A 508 -24.72 9.99 -40.58
CA HIS A 508 -25.52 10.89 -39.78
C HIS A 508 -24.66 11.43 -38.64
N THR A 509 -24.42 12.74 -38.62
CA THR A 509 -23.72 13.44 -37.54
C THR A 509 -24.69 13.65 -36.40
N GLU A 510 -24.49 12.94 -35.29
CA GLU A 510 -25.14 13.20 -34.01
C GLU A 510 -24.38 14.34 -33.31
N PRO A 511 -25.04 15.44 -32.89
CA PRO A 511 -24.34 16.56 -32.27
C PRO A 511 -23.82 16.16 -30.89
N GLU A 512 -22.50 16.22 -30.71
CA GLU A 512 -21.85 16.16 -29.40
C GLU A 512 -22.46 17.21 -28.48
N GLN A 513 -23.21 16.76 -27.47
CA GLN A 513 -23.56 17.61 -26.34
C GLN A 513 -22.31 17.90 -25.49
N PRO A 514 -22.20 19.11 -24.90
CA PRO A 514 -20.97 19.57 -24.28
C PRO A 514 -20.69 18.84 -22.95
N GLN A 515 -19.92 17.75 -22.99
CA GLN A 515 -19.39 17.08 -21.79
C GLN A 515 -18.62 18.03 -20.87
N GLN A 516 -18.08 19.12 -21.42
CA GLN A 516 -17.39 20.17 -20.66
C GLN A 516 -18.29 20.86 -19.62
N GLN A 517 -19.59 20.99 -19.90
CA GLN A 517 -20.53 21.66 -19.00
C GLN A 517 -20.90 20.77 -17.80
N LEU A 518 -20.99 19.45 -18.02
CA LEU A 518 -21.25 18.47 -16.95
C LEU A 518 -20.04 18.36 -16.00
N GLN A 519 -18.82 18.41 -16.55
CA GLN A 519 -17.59 18.36 -15.76
C GLN A 519 -17.42 19.63 -14.90
N GLN A 520 -17.75 20.80 -15.45
CA GLN A 520 -17.69 22.06 -14.71
C GLN A 520 -18.77 22.13 -13.60
N GLN A 521 -19.95 21.54 -13.84
CA GLN A 521 -21.00 21.45 -12.82
C GLN A 521 -20.63 20.50 -11.66
N GLN A 522 -19.96 19.38 -11.94
CA GLN A 522 -19.45 18.49 -10.88
C GLN A 522 -18.37 19.16 -10.02
N GLN A 523 -17.46 19.91 -10.64
CA GLN A 523 -16.42 20.65 -9.92
C GLN A 523 -17.03 21.69 -8.96
N PHE A 524 -18.07 22.40 -9.40
CA PHE A 524 -18.76 23.39 -8.58
C PHE A 524 -19.49 22.77 -7.38
N GLN A 525 -20.14 21.61 -7.55
CA GLN A 525 -20.76 20.88 -6.43
C GLN A 525 -19.75 20.41 -5.39
N GLN A 526 -18.59 19.93 -5.83
CA GLN A 526 -17.54 19.45 -4.92
C GLN A 526 -16.96 20.60 -4.07
N GLN A 527 -16.80 21.78 -4.67
CA GLN A 527 -16.31 22.97 -3.97
C GLN A 527 -17.30 23.48 -2.90
N GLN A 528 -18.61 23.41 -3.17
CA GLN A 528 -19.64 23.77 -2.16
C GLN A 528 -19.66 22.80 -0.98
N GLN A 529 -19.50 21.49 -1.20
CA GLN A 529 -19.44 20.53 -0.10
C GLN A 529 -18.24 20.78 0.81
N PHE A 530 -17.09 21.15 0.25
CA PHE A 530 -15.89 21.46 1.02
C PHE A 530 -16.06 22.71 1.90
N GLN A 531 -16.72 23.76 1.37
CA GLN A 531 -17.02 24.96 2.17
C GLN A 531 -18.00 24.68 3.31
N GLN A 532 -19.02 23.84 3.11
CA GLN A 532 -19.93 23.44 4.19
C GLN A 532 -19.21 22.65 5.29
N GLN A 533 -18.27 21.77 4.93
CA GLN A 533 -17.49 21.01 5.92
C GLN A 533 -16.60 21.92 6.78
N GLN A 534 -15.96 22.93 6.18
CA GLN A 534 -15.17 23.91 6.94
C GLN A 534 -16.04 24.75 7.89
N GLN A 535 -17.24 25.16 7.47
CA GLN A 535 -18.15 25.89 8.38
C GLN A 535 -18.60 25.04 9.57
N GLN A 536 -18.85 23.74 9.37
CA GLN A 536 -19.21 22.85 10.48
C GLN A 536 -18.05 22.66 11.47
N GLN A 537 -16.80 22.57 10.99
CA GLN A 537 -15.63 22.47 11.87
C GLN A 537 -15.41 23.75 12.68
N GLN A 538 -15.61 24.92 12.09
CA GLN A 538 -15.50 26.19 12.82
C GLN A 538 -16.57 26.33 13.91
N GLN A 539 -17.81 25.87 13.66
CA GLN A 539 -18.87 25.89 14.67
C GLN A 539 -18.60 24.93 15.84
N GLN A 540 -17.92 23.80 15.61
CA GLN A 540 -17.57 22.87 16.69
C GLN A 540 -16.47 23.40 17.63
N HIS A 541 -15.63 24.33 17.19
CA HIS A 541 -14.61 24.94 18.05
C HIS A 541 -15.12 26.09 18.91
N GLN A 542 -16.36 26.56 18.68
CA GLN A 542 -16.93 27.69 19.42
C GLN A 542 -17.68 27.27 20.70
N TYR A 543 -17.87 25.97 20.94
CA TYR A 543 -18.52 25.42 22.13
C TYR A 543 -17.58 24.48 22.90
N SER A 544 -16.57 25.05 23.58
CA SER A 544 -15.86 24.37 24.66
C SER A 544 -16.17 25.10 25.96
N PRO A 545 -16.99 24.54 26.88
CA PRO A 545 -17.29 25.19 28.15
C PRO A 545 -16.07 25.15 29.07
N GLU A 546 -15.63 26.34 29.51
CA GLU A 546 -14.63 26.50 30.58
C GLU A 546 -15.08 25.76 31.84
N GLN A 547 -14.30 24.76 32.28
CA GLN A 547 -14.46 24.16 33.59
C GLN A 547 -13.72 25.00 34.64
N GLY A 548 -14.47 25.53 35.60
CA GLY A 548 -13.97 26.32 36.71
C GLY A 548 -13.03 25.52 37.62
N TYR A 549 -11.83 26.07 37.82
CA TYR A 549 -10.82 25.58 38.75
C TYR A 549 -11.17 25.98 40.19
N VAL A 550 -11.37 24.99 41.07
CA VAL A 550 -11.50 25.17 42.53
C VAL A 550 -10.12 25.04 43.18
N ARG A 551 -9.68 26.08 43.89
CA ARG A 551 -8.46 26.09 44.73
C ARG A 551 -8.69 25.30 46.02
N PRO A 552 -7.77 24.41 46.45
CA PRO A 552 -7.76 23.92 47.82
C PRO A 552 -6.88 24.81 48.71
N ALA A 553 -7.40 25.10 49.91
CA ALA A 553 -6.73 25.81 50.98
C ALA A 553 -5.79 24.89 51.77
N SER A 554 -4.73 25.51 52.31
CA SER A 554 -3.69 24.93 53.17
C SER A 554 -4.18 24.59 54.57
N THR A 555 -3.67 23.51 55.17
CA THR A 555 -3.50 23.42 56.63
C THR A 555 -2.23 22.67 56.98
N ALA A 556 -1.35 23.36 57.71
CA ALA A 556 -0.18 22.83 58.40
C ALA A 556 -0.58 22.19 59.73
N GLY A 557 0.14 21.15 60.15
CA GLY A 557 0.01 20.55 61.48
C GLY A 557 0.69 19.18 61.60
N SER A 558 1.92 19.17 62.11
CA SER A 558 2.53 18.04 62.85
C SER A 558 2.50 18.41 64.36
N PRO A 559 2.89 17.54 65.32
CA PRO A 559 3.34 16.14 65.26
C PRO A 559 2.60 15.21 66.25
N LEU A 560 2.89 13.90 66.23
CA LEU A 560 3.02 13.00 67.39
C LEU A 560 3.34 11.58 66.87
N GLY A 561 4.48 11.01 67.27
CA GLY A 561 4.68 9.55 67.24
C GLY A 561 3.87 8.86 68.36
N PRO A 562 4.05 7.56 68.68
CA PRO A 562 5.22 6.72 68.36
C PRO A 562 4.88 5.22 68.06
N GLN A 563 5.95 4.42 67.99
CA GLN A 563 6.06 2.99 68.32
C GLN A 563 6.07 1.91 67.22
N PHE A 564 7.27 1.34 67.12
CA PHE A 564 7.65 0.02 66.65
C PHE A 564 6.87 -1.12 67.32
N ILE A 565 6.49 -2.14 66.54
CA ILE A 565 6.23 -3.50 67.01
C ILE A 565 6.98 -4.49 66.08
N PRO A 566 7.84 -5.38 66.61
CA PRO A 566 8.58 -6.37 65.82
C PRO A 566 7.76 -7.64 65.54
N ARG A 567 7.99 -8.25 64.38
CA ARG A 567 7.49 -9.59 63.99
C ARG A 567 8.32 -10.69 64.66
N PRO A 568 7.70 -11.74 65.24
CA PRO A 568 8.40 -12.97 65.60
C PRO A 568 8.11 -14.11 64.61
N GLY A 569 9.14 -14.91 64.34
CA GLY A 569 8.99 -16.35 64.13
C GLY A 569 9.31 -16.89 62.73
N GLN A 570 10.59 -17.15 62.45
CA GLN A 570 11.04 -18.36 61.76
C GLN A 570 12.44 -18.72 62.27
N THR A 571 12.55 -19.90 62.88
CA THR A 571 13.81 -20.57 63.22
C THR A 571 13.77 -21.97 62.64
N TYR A 572 14.86 -22.29 61.95
CA TYR A 572 15.44 -23.60 61.57
C TYR A 572 14.53 -24.75 61.17
#